data_AF-A0A5E6NHX6-F1
#
_entry.id   AF-A0A5E6NHX6-F1
#
_cell.length_a   1.000
_cell.length_b   1.000
_cell.length_c   1.000
_cell.angle_alpha   90.00
_cell.angle_beta   90.00
_cell.angle_gamma   90.00
#
_symmetry.space_group_name_H-M   'P 1'
#
loop_
_entity.id
_entity.type
_entity.pdbx_description
1 polymer ?
#
loop_
_entity_poly.entity_id
_entity_poly.type
_entity_poly.pdbx_seq_one_letter_code
_entity_poly.pdbx_strand_id
1 'polypeptide(L)' 'MATAYLIEYLTENPKTEQKGFFVYLNTGNGFDNGKQWQSLGGD' A
#
# COMPACT_ATOMS: atom_id res chain seq x y z
N MET A 1 21.75 -5.98 12.26
CA MET A 1 21.41 -4.95 11.26
C MET A 1 19.89 -4.93 11.13
N ALA A 2 19.27 -3.76 11.19
CA ALA A 2 17.83 -3.60 10.94
C ALA A 2 17.65 -3.12 9.49
N THR A 3 16.83 -3.83 8.73
CA THR A 3 16.41 -3.39 7.40
C THR A 3 15.20 -2.48 7.58
N ALA A 4 15.34 -1.19 7.24
CA ALA A 4 14.20 -0.29 7.14
C ALA A 4 13.58 -0.44 5.75
N TYR A 5 12.33 -0.90 5.69
CA TYR A 5 11.54 -0.86 4.47
C TYR A 5 10.85 0.49 4.38
N LEU A 6 11.02 1.21 3.28
CA LEU A 6 10.18 2.38 2.99
C LEU A 6 8.77 1.86 2.71
N ILE A 7 7.82 2.25 3.56
CA ILE A 7 6.40 1.89 3.46
C ILE A 7 5.63 3.15 3.13
N GLU A 8 4.92 3.15 2.01
CA GLU A 8 3.93 4.19 1.70
C GLU A 8 2.54 3.72 2.13
N TYR A 9 1.85 4.58 2.88
CA TYR A 9 0.48 4.38 3.32
C TYR A 9 -0.44 5.28 2.48
N LEU A 10 -1.32 4.66 1.70
CA LEU A 10 -2.35 5.38 0.92
C LEU A 10 -3.75 4.98 1.42
N THR A 11 -4.67 5.95 1.46
CA THR A 11 -6.09 5.74 1.73
C THR A 11 -6.90 5.41 0.48
N GLU A 12 -6.22 5.35 -0.67
CA GLU A 12 -6.79 5.08 -1.98
C GLU A 12 -5.75 4.38 -2.86
N ASN A 13 -6.19 3.40 -3.65
CA ASN A 13 -5.34 2.80 -4.66
C ASN A 13 -5.26 3.73 -5.89
N PRO A 14 -4.07 4.25 -6.26
CA PRO A 14 -3.94 5.17 -7.39
C PRO A 14 -4.20 4.52 -8.75
N LYS A 15 -4.24 3.18 -8.83
CA LYS A 15 -4.52 2.46 -10.08
C LYS A 15 -6.00 2.11 -10.26
N THR A 16 -6.74 1.95 -9.17
CA THR A 16 -8.12 1.44 -9.19
C THR A 16 -9.13 2.34 -8.51
N GLU A 17 -8.69 3.46 -7.90
CA GLU A 17 -9.50 4.41 -7.14
C GLU A 17 -10.26 3.79 -5.95
N GLN A 18 -9.91 2.56 -5.60
CA GLN A 18 -10.52 1.85 -4.48
C GLN A 18 -10.09 2.51 -3.17
N LYS A 19 -11.07 2.88 -2.33
CA LYS A 19 -10.82 3.37 -0.97
C LYS A 19 -10.41 2.23 -0.04
N GLY A 20 -9.43 2.50 0.81
CA GLY A 20 -8.88 1.51 1.74
C GLY A 20 -7.46 1.87 2.16
N PHE A 21 -6.94 1.21 3.18
CA PHE A 21 -5.54 1.38 3.55
C PHE A 21 -4.67 0.42 2.76
N PHE A 22 -3.79 0.97 1.93
CA PHE A 22 -2.85 0.23 1.11
C PHE A 22 -1.43 0.41 1.62
N VAL A 23 -0.70 -0.69 1.69
CA VAL A 23 0.71 -0.77 2.08
C VAL A 23 1.51 -1.15 0.84
N TYR A 24 2.46 -0.29 0.46
CA TYR A 24 3.36 -0.53 -0.66
C TYR A 24 4.76 -0.85 -0.15
N LEU A 25 5.33 -1.96 -0.60
CA LEU A 25 6.67 -2.41 -0.21
C LEU A 25 7.68 -2.11 -1.31
N ASN A 26 8.77 -1.43 -0.95
CA ASN A 26 9.89 -1.24 -1.86
C ASN A 26 10.68 -2.56 -2.03
N THR A 27 10.85 -2.98 -3.28
CA THR A 27 11.49 -4.24 -3.67
C THR A 27 12.92 -4.06 -4.20
N GLY A 28 13.44 -2.83 -4.23
CA GLY A 28 14.69 -2.47 -4.88
C GLY A 28 14.56 -2.11 -6.36
N ASN A 29 13.44 -2.47 -7.01
CA ASN A 29 13.10 -2.11 -8.39
C ASN A 29 11.86 -1.19 -8.48
N GLY A 30 11.52 -0.52 -7.38
CA GLY A 30 10.27 0.21 -7.19
C GLY A 30 9.37 -0.46 -6.16
N PHE A 31 8.10 -0.08 -6.13
CA PHE A 31 7.11 -0.59 -5.18
C PHE A 31 6.30 -1.75 -5.76
N ASP A 32 5.82 -2.64 -4.89
CA ASP A 32 4.84 -3.65 -5.24
C ASP A 32 3.48 -3.02 -5.63
N ASN A 33 2.50 -3.85 -5.96
CA ASN A 33 1.17 -3.37 -6.39
C ASN A 33 0.29 -2.85 -5.25
N GLY A 34 0.82 -2.73 -4.02
CA GLY A 34 0.07 -2.36 -2.85
C GLY A 34 -0.80 -3.51 -2.35
N LYS A 35 -0.62 -3.90 -1.09
CA LYS A 35 -1.54 -4.81 -0.41
C LYS A 35 -2.54 -4.02 0.41
N GLN A 36 -3.82 -4.31 0.21
CA GLN A 36 -4.87 -3.75 1.06
C GLN A 36 -4.78 -4.38 2.45
N TRP A 37 -4.50 -3.56 3.45
CA TRP A 37 -4.39 -4.01 4.84
C TRP A 37 -5.69 -3.81 5.60
N GLN A 38 -6.51 -2.81 5.22
CA GLN A 38 -7.85 -2.62 5.77
C GLN A 38 -8.81 -2.16 4.67
N SER A 39 -9.96 -2.83 4.61
CA SER A 39 -11.10 -2.37 3.82
C SER A 39 -11.87 -1.32 4.58
N LEU A 40 -12.09 -0.18 3.93
CA LEU A 40 -13.14 0.74 4.32
C LEU A 40 -14.37 0.25 3.57
N GLY A 41 -15.12 -0.69 4.18
CA GLY A 41 -16.32 -1.24 3.58
C GLY A 41 -17.27 -0.12 3.13
N GLY A 42 -17.90 -0.30 1.96
CA GLY A 42 -19.12 0.43 1.65
C GLY A 42 -20.25 -0.10 2.52
N ASP A 43 -21.07 0.82 3.03
CA ASP A 43 -22.17 0.61 3.99
C ASP A 43 -22.98 -0.69 3.82
#